data_AF-A0A385BRB7-F1
#
_entry.id   AF-A0A385BRB7-F1
#
_cell.length_a   1.000
_cell.length_b   1.000
_cell.length_c   1.000
_cell.angle_alpha   90.00
_cell.angle_beta   90.00
_cell.angle_gamma   90.00
#
_symmetry.space_group_name_H-M   'P 1'
#
loop_
_entity.id
_entity.type
_entity.pdbx_description
1 polymer ?
#
loop_
_entity_poly.entity_id
_entity_poly.type
_entity_poly.pdbx_seq_one_letter_code
_entity_poly.pdbx_strand_id
1 'polypeptide(L)'
;MNRELEQFFTRREYFNRHLPKLKGADRRNDIKNLGNTCPSCGYPTLDERNTWEICGICFWEDDGQDDQDADKVYGGPNSDYSLTAHRLEWDKNLKELKKDYTETARNFRRIDELIELDQESNIPEIMKLIDKVSDWFDEGRKSALQQNL
;
A
#
# COMPACT_ATOMS: atom_id res chain seq x y z
N MET A 1 4.65 16.92 17.22
CA MET A 1 5.13 15.68 16.60
C MET A 1 4.54 15.65 15.20
N ASN A 2 5.36 15.61 14.16
CA ASN A 2 4.89 15.69 12.77
C ASN A 2 4.09 14.41 12.48
N ARG A 3 2.78 14.52 12.17
CA ARG A 3 1.85 13.39 11.97
C ARG A 3 1.82 12.88 10.52
N GLU A 4 2.85 13.20 9.75
CA GLU A 4 2.97 12.71 8.37
C GLU A 4 3.19 11.18 8.40
N LEU A 5 2.47 10.46 7.53
CA LEU A 5 2.55 9.00 7.39
C LEU A 5 2.17 8.17 8.63
N GLU A 6 1.53 8.74 9.65
CA GLU A 6 1.10 8.00 10.86
C GLU A 6 0.22 6.80 10.50
N GLN A 7 -0.80 6.99 9.64
CA GLN A 7 -1.65 5.89 9.18
C GLN A 7 -0.89 4.85 8.35
N PHE A 8 0.13 5.26 7.59
CA PHE A 8 0.97 4.33 6.83
C PHE A 8 1.75 3.42 7.79
N PHE A 9 2.40 3.97 8.80
CA PHE A 9 3.15 3.17 9.78
C PHE A 9 2.23 2.27 10.60
N THR A 10 1.09 2.78 11.10
CA THR A 10 0.10 1.96 11.83
C THR A 10 -0.36 0.76 11.00
N ARG A 11 -0.70 0.99 9.73
CA ARG A 11 -1.11 -0.06 8.79
C ARG A 11 -0.01 -1.08 8.54
N ARG A 12 1.20 -0.59 8.25
CA ARG A 12 2.36 -1.44 7.95
C ARG A 12 2.73 -2.33 9.14
N GLU A 13 2.72 -1.77 10.34
CA GLU A 13 3.00 -2.52 11.56
C GLU A 13 1.93 -3.56 11.89
N TYR A 14 0.65 -3.22 11.71
CA TYR A 14 -0.45 -4.17 11.89
C TYR A 14 -0.26 -5.41 11.00
N PHE A 15 -0.07 -5.22 9.69
CA PHE A 15 0.09 -6.35 8.78
C PHE A 15 1.40 -7.11 9.01
N ASN A 16 2.49 -6.42 9.32
CA ASN A 16 3.77 -7.07 9.63
C ASN A 16 3.70 -8.00 10.86
N ARG A 17 2.80 -7.70 11.80
CA ARG A 17 2.60 -8.50 13.00
C ARG A 17 1.69 -9.70 12.77
N HIS A 18 0.64 -9.51 11.96
CA HIS A 18 -0.48 -10.45 11.90
C HIS A 18 -0.48 -11.35 10.66
N LEU A 19 0.30 -11.01 9.63
CA LEU A 19 0.36 -11.79 8.39
C LEU A 19 1.75 -12.41 8.20
N PRO A 20 1.83 -13.56 7.50
CA PRO A 20 3.12 -14.18 7.20
C PRO A 20 3.96 -13.30 6.28
N LYS A 21 5.28 -13.43 6.38
CA LYS A 21 6.22 -12.78 5.46
C LYS A 21 6.02 -13.33 4.04
N LEU A 22 5.98 -12.43 3.07
CA LEU A 22 5.93 -12.81 1.66
C LEU A 22 7.25 -13.44 1.22
N LYS A 23 7.16 -14.32 0.22
CA LYS A 23 8.36 -14.84 -0.46
C LYS A 23 9.15 -13.67 -1.06
N GLY A 24 10.47 -13.75 -1.00
CA GLY A 24 11.37 -12.71 -1.50
C GLY A 24 11.62 -11.58 -0.51
N ALA A 25 10.92 -11.54 0.64
CA ALA A 25 11.19 -10.56 1.70
C ALA A 25 12.61 -10.72 2.30
N ASP A 26 13.25 -11.86 2.10
CA ASP A 26 14.61 -12.20 2.52
C ASP A 26 15.70 -11.83 1.49
N ARG A 27 15.33 -11.35 0.29
CA ARG A 27 16.30 -11.00 -0.77
C ARG A 27 17.13 -9.74 -0.45
N ARG A 28 16.66 -8.90 0.48
CA ARG A 28 17.37 -7.72 0.99
C ARG A 28 17.95 -8.03 2.37
N ASN A 29 19.26 -8.30 2.43
CA ASN A 29 19.96 -8.63 3.67
C ASN A 29 20.20 -7.42 4.59
N ASP A 30 20.17 -6.22 4.03
CA ASP A 30 20.35 -4.95 4.74
C ASP A 30 19.07 -4.50 5.46
N ILE A 31 17.89 -4.90 4.98
CA ILE A 31 16.60 -4.55 5.58
C ILE A 31 16.10 -5.70 6.46
N LYS A 32 16.16 -5.51 7.78
CA LYS A 32 15.57 -6.45 8.73
C LYS A 32 14.06 -6.31 8.74
N ASN A 33 13.35 -7.44 8.81
CA ASN A 33 11.89 -7.52 8.92
C ASN A 33 11.13 -6.94 7.71
N LEU A 34 11.69 -7.03 6.51
CA LEU A 34 11.00 -6.62 5.28
C LEU A 34 9.56 -7.15 5.28
N GLY A 35 8.61 -6.23 5.14
CA GLY A 35 7.20 -6.48 5.41
C GLY A 35 6.53 -7.35 4.35
N ASN A 36 5.29 -7.73 4.66
CA ASN A 36 4.36 -8.37 3.73
C ASN A 36 3.41 -7.36 3.07
N THR A 37 3.82 -6.08 3.04
CA THR A 37 3.03 -4.96 2.55
C THR A 37 3.79 -4.22 1.46
N CYS A 38 3.05 -3.52 0.59
CA CYS A 38 3.64 -2.59 -0.37
C CYS A 38 4.48 -1.54 0.36
N PRO A 39 5.74 -1.28 -0.08
CA PRO A 39 6.62 -0.34 0.59
C PRO A 39 6.09 1.10 0.54
N SER A 40 5.22 1.44 -0.42
CA SER A 40 4.67 2.79 -0.54
C SER A 40 3.40 2.99 0.28
N CYS A 41 2.39 2.13 0.18
CA CYS A 41 1.09 2.39 0.79
C CYS A 41 0.81 1.56 2.04
N GLY A 42 1.63 0.54 2.33
CA GLY A 42 1.48 -0.32 3.50
C GLY A 42 0.32 -1.32 3.42
N TYR A 43 -0.40 -1.44 2.30
CA TYR A 43 -1.39 -2.50 2.11
C TYR A 43 -0.74 -3.82 1.63
N PRO A 44 -1.25 -4.99 2.04
CA PRO A 44 -0.74 -6.31 1.65
C PRO A 44 -1.32 -6.77 0.30
N THR A 45 -1.01 -6.04 -0.78
CA THR A 45 -1.51 -6.33 -2.13
C THR A 45 -0.43 -6.93 -3.04
N LEU A 46 0.69 -7.37 -2.47
CA LEU A 46 1.77 -8.00 -3.22
C LEU A 46 1.75 -9.50 -2.92
N ASP A 47 1.93 -10.33 -3.94
CA ASP A 47 2.08 -11.78 -3.81
C ASP A 47 3.53 -12.16 -3.45
N GLU A 48 4.51 -11.44 -4.00
CA GLU A 48 5.94 -11.60 -3.68
C GLU A 48 6.61 -10.23 -3.45
N ARG A 49 7.69 -10.22 -2.65
CA ARG A 49 8.55 -9.05 -2.49
C ARG A 49 9.74 -9.09 -3.44
N ASN A 50 10.18 -7.91 -3.86
CA ASN A 50 11.33 -7.68 -4.72
C ASN A 50 11.19 -8.46 -6.05
N THR A 51 10.01 -8.39 -6.68
CA THR A 51 9.62 -9.13 -7.89
C THR A 51 9.07 -8.24 -9.01
N TRP A 52 9.22 -6.91 -8.90
CA TRP A 52 8.65 -5.95 -9.88
C TRP A 52 7.13 -6.00 -9.95
N GLU A 53 6.49 -6.44 -8.86
CA GLU A 53 5.04 -6.49 -8.78
C GLU A 53 4.47 -5.09 -8.50
N ILE A 54 3.41 -4.73 -9.20
CA ILE A 54 2.75 -3.42 -9.05
C ILE A 54 1.62 -3.54 -8.02
N CYS A 55 1.66 -2.70 -7.00
CA CYS A 55 0.61 -2.63 -5.99
C CYS A 55 -0.76 -2.28 -6.63
N GLY A 56 -1.78 -3.10 -6.37
CA GLY A 56 -3.14 -2.89 -6.89
C GLY A 56 -3.86 -1.63 -6.39
N ILE A 57 -3.34 -0.99 -5.33
CA ILE A 57 -3.97 0.18 -4.71
C ILE A 57 -3.22 1.48 -5.04
N CYS A 58 -1.91 1.52 -4.87
CA CYS A 58 -1.13 2.75 -5.05
C CYS A 58 -0.26 2.75 -6.31
N PHE A 59 -0.23 1.65 -7.06
CA PHE A 59 0.50 1.51 -8.33
C PHE A 59 2.02 1.65 -8.26
N TRP A 60 2.61 1.65 -7.05
CA TRP A 60 4.05 1.52 -6.87
C TRP A 60 4.52 0.12 -7.29
N GLU A 61 5.58 0.05 -8.11
CA GLU A 61 6.28 -1.21 -8.45
C GLU A 61 7.29 -1.58 -7.35
N ASP A 62 7.20 -2.80 -6.83
CA ASP A 62 8.16 -3.33 -5.85
C ASP A 62 9.48 -3.76 -6.54
N ASP A 63 10.26 -2.75 -6.93
CA ASP A 63 11.65 -2.82 -7.41
C ASP A 63 12.67 -3.16 -6.30
N GLY A 64 12.16 -3.34 -5.09
CA GLY A 64 12.88 -3.68 -3.89
C GLY A 64 13.42 -2.50 -3.09
N GLN A 65 13.06 -1.27 -3.46
CA GLN A 65 13.23 -0.08 -2.64
C GLN A 65 12.36 -0.15 -1.36
N ASP A 66 12.91 0.29 -0.22
CA ASP A 66 12.20 0.39 1.05
C ASP A 66 12.82 1.51 1.93
N ASP A 67 12.63 1.49 3.25
CA ASP A 67 12.95 2.62 4.14
C ASP A 67 14.40 3.11 4.07
N GLN A 68 15.38 2.22 3.86
CA GLN A 68 16.80 2.59 3.86
C GLN A 68 17.24 3.39 2.62
N ASP A 69 16.50 3.23 1.52
CA ASP A 69 16.77 3.87 0.25
C ASP A 69 15.59 4.70 -0.25
N ALA A 70 14.60 4.99 0.62
CA ALA A 70 13.33 5.60 0.23
C ALA A 70 13.44 6.97 -0.45
N ASP A 71 14.50 7.74 -0.18
CA ASP A 71 14.72 9.06 -0.78
C ASP A 71 15.41 9.00 -2.16
N LYS A 72 15.89 7.82 -2.57
CA LYS A 72 16.50 7.63 -3.89
C LYS A 72 15.42 7.54 -4.96
N VAL A 73 15.78 7.90 -6.19
CA VAL A 73 14.94 7.68 -7.38
C VAL A 73 15.55 6.52 -8.16
N TYR A 74 14.82 5.41 -8.27
CA TYR A 74 15.28 4.24 -9.03
C TYR A 74 14.89 4.32 -10.52
N GLY A 75 13.90 5.14 -10.87
CA GLY A 75 13.46 5.28 -12.26
C GLY A 75 12.42 4.23 -12.66
N GLY A 76 12.41 3.89 -13.94
CA GLY A 76 11.58 2.80 -14.46
C GLY A 76 10.07 3.09 -14.36
N PRO A 77 9.25 2.07 -14.04
CA PRO A 77 7.80 2.23 -13.85
C PRO A 77 7.42 3.21 -12.74
N ASN A 78 8.29 3.41 -11.75
CA ASN A 78 8.13 4.40 -10.69
C ASN A 78 8.51 5.84 -11.14
N SER A 79 8.88 6.05 -12.41
CA SER A 79 9.23 7.37 -12.99
C SER A 79 10.31 8.11 -12.20
N ASP A 80 10.23 9.44 -12.09
CA ASP A 80 11.16 10.28 -11.35
C ASP A 80 10.82 10.40 -9.85
N TYR A 81 9.91 9.53 -9.35
CA TYR A 81 9.53 9.52 -7.94
C TYR A 81 10.55 8.77 -7.07
N SER A 82 10.80 9.34 -5.89
CA SER A 82 11.32 8.57 -4.77
C SER A 82 10.16 7.92 -4.01
N LEU A 83 10.43 6.82 -3.32
CA LEU A 83 9.44 6.16 -2.47
C LEU A 83 8.91 7.11 -1.38
N THR A 84 9.75 7.97 -0.81
CA THR A 84 9.33 9.01 0.15
C THR A 84 8.33 9.98 -0.49
N ALA A 85 8.62 10.48 -1.69
CA ALA A 85 7.72 11.41 -2.38
C ALA A 85 6.37 10.74 -2.68
N HIS A 86 6.40 9.50 -3.16
CA HIS A 86 5.18 8.75 -3.47
C HIS A 86 4.35 8.42 -2.23
N ARG A 87 4.99 8.07 -1.09
CA ARG A 87 4.33 7.90 0.21
C ARG A 87 3.55 9.15 0.64
N LEU A 88 4.17 10.32 0.54
CA LEU A 88 3.58 11.59 0.95
C LEU A 88 2.40 11.99 0.04
N GLU A 89 2.57 11.85 -1.27
CA GLU A 89 1.50 12.13 -2.23
C GLU A 89 0.34 11.16 -2.05
N TRP A 90 0.62 9.86 -1.91
CA TRP A 90 -0.40 8.85 -1.64
C TRP A 90 -1.17 9.13 -0.34
N ASP A 91 -0.47 9.41 0.76
CA ASP A 91 -1.12 9.71 2.05
C ASP A 91 -2.05 10.93 1.95
N LYS A 92 -1.62 11.98 1.25
CA LYS A 92 -2.47 13.15 0.97
C LYS A 92 -3.70 12.78 0.13
N ASN A 93 -3.51 12.08 -0.98
CA ASN A 93 -4.60 11.71 -1.88
C ASN A 93 -5.60 10.76 -1.21
N LEU A 94 -5.11 9.80 -0.43
CA LEU A 94 -5.96 8.87 0.33
C LEU A 94 -6.78 9.61 1.40
N LYS A 95 -6.19 10.61 2.08
CA LYS A 95 -6.92 11.47 3.03
C LYS A 95 -8.03 12.27 2.35
N GLU A 96 -7.79 12.79 1.15
CA GLU A 96 -8.85 13.47 0.39
C GLU A 96 -9.94 12.51 -0.07
N LEU A 97 -9.59 11.34 -0.61
CA LEU A 97 -10.54 10.30 -1.02
C LEU A 97 -11.44 9.86 0.15
N LYS A 98 -10.86 9.71 1.35
CA LYS A 98 -11.60 9.34 2.57
C LYS A 98 -12.59 10.40 3.05
N LYS A 99 -12.63 11.61 2.48
CA LYS A 99 -13.67 12.62 2.81
C LYS A 99 -14.96 12.41 2.03
N ASP A 100 -14.93 11.62 0.97
CA ASP A 100 -16.08 11.38 0.12
C ASP A 100 -17.09 10.40 0.75
N TYR A 101 -18.30 10.37 0.19
CA TYR A 101 -19.40 9.50 0.64
C TYR A 101 -19.52 8.19 -0.14
N THR A 102 -18.60 7.93 -1.06
CA THR A 102 -18.57 6.73 -1.91
C THR A 102 -18.39 5.44 -1.10
N GLU A 103 -18.76 4.29 -1.67
CA GLU A 103 -18.49 2.97 -1.06
C GLU A 103 -16.98 2.76 -0.86
N THR A 104 -16.14 3.13 -1.82
CA THR A 104 -14.68 3.04 -1.72
C THR A 104 -14.14 3.85 -0.55
N ALA A 105 -14.61 5.10 -0.38
CA ALA A 105 -14.23 5.92 0.75
C ALA A 105 -14.66 5.31 2.10
N ARG A 106 -15.88 4.73 2.16
CA ARG A 106 -16.35 3.98 3.33
C ARG A 106 -15.50 2.75 3.63
N ASN A 107 -15.11 1.98 2.61
CA ASN A 107 -14.24 0.82 2.77
C ASN A 107 -12.87 1.22 3.34
N PHE A 108 -12.27 2.30 2.83
CA PHE A 108 -11.00 2.80 3.35
C PHE A 108 -11.07 3.24 4.82
N ARG A 109 -12.13 3.95 5.20
CA ARG A 109 -12.36 4.33 6.61
C ARG A 109 -12.55 3.10 7.49
N ARG A 110 -13.34 2.12 7.03
CA ARG A 110 -13.56 0.88 7.76
C ARG A 110 -12.28 0.07 7.94
N ILE A 111 -11.41 0.02 6.94
CA ILE A 111 -10.10 -0.63 7.07
C ILE A 111 -9.26 0.06 8.15
N ASP A 112 -9.17 1.39 8.15
CA ASP A 112 -8.44 2.12 9.19
C ASP A 112 -9.00 1.81 10.59
N GLU A 113 -10.32 1.87 10.77
CA GLU A 113 -10.99 1.54 12.04
C GLU A 113 -10.63 0.13 12.53
N LEU A 114 -10.70 -0.87 11.65
CA LEU A 114 -10.42 -2.26 11.99
C LEU A 114 -8.95 -2.51 12.33
N ILE A 115 -8.04 -1.80 11.66
CA ILE A 115 -6.60 -1.82 11.93
C ILE A 115 -6.32 -1.19 13.30
N GLU A 116 -6.95 -0.07 13.63
CA GLU A 116 -6.78 0.61 14.92
C GLU A 116 -7.28 -0.23 16.11
N LEU A 117 -8.27 -1.11 15.89
CA LEU A 117 -8.71 -2.07 16.90
C LEU A 117 -7.66 -3.15 17.19
N ASP A 118 -6.74 -3.42 16.26
CA ASP A 118 -5.61 -4.35 16.40
C ASP A 118 -6.00 -5.77 16.83
N GLN A 119 -7.11 -6.29 16.28
CA GLN A 119 -7.62 -7.63 16.57
C GLN A 119 -7.45 -8.57 15.37
N GLU A 120 -6.78 -9.71 15.58
CA GLU A 120 -6.56 -10.74 14.55
C GLU A 120 -7.88 -11.25 13.95
N SER A 121 -8.96 -11.28 14.74
CA SER A 121 -10.31 -11.64 14.27
C SER A 121 -10.87 -10.73 13.17
N ASN A 122 -10.33 -9.53 13.00
CA ASN A 122 -10.75 -8.58 11.96
C ASN A 122 -10.07 -8.85 10.61
N ILE A 123 -9.01 -9.67 10.55
CA ILE A 123 -8.24 -9.91 9.32
C ILE A 123 -9.12 -10.33 8.14
N PRO A 124 -10.07 -11.29 8.27
CA PRO A 124 -10.90 -11.67 7.13
C PRO A 124 -11.76 -10.53 6.58
N GLU A 125 -12.28 -9.63 7.44
CA GLU A 125 -13.03 -8.45 7.01
C GLU A 125 -12.11 -7.43 6.33
N ILE A 126 -10.94 -7.16 6.93
CA ILE A 126 -9.94 -6.24 6.39
C ILE A 126 -9.50 -6.68 4.99
N MET A 127 -9.14 -7.96 4.80
CA MET A 127 -8.69 -8.48 3.51
C MET A 127 -9.80 -8.38 2.45
N LYS A 128 -11.04 -8.72 2.80
CA LYS A 128 -12.19 -8.55 1.90
C LYS A 128 -12.41 -7.08 1.48
N LEU A 129 -12.18 -6.13 2.39
CA LEU A 129 -12.29 -4.70 2.09
C LEU A 129 -11.12 -4.22 1.22
N ILE A 130 -9.91 -4.76 1.44
CA ILE A 130 -8.73 -4.49 0.60
C ILE A 130 -8.97 -4.96 -0.83
N ASP A 131 -9.51 -6.17 -1.03
CA ASP A 131 -9.85 -6.69 -2.35
C ASP A 131 -10.82 -5.75 -3.07
N LYS A 132 -11.89 -5.32 -2.39
CA LYS A 132 -12.87 -4.37 -2.94
C LYS A 132 -12.25 -3.04 -3.38
N VAL A 133 -11.34 -2.47 -2.59
CA VAL A 133 -10.71 -1.19 -2.97
C VAL A 133 -9.69 -1.38 -4.09
N SER A 134 -8.97 -2.50 -4.10
CA SER A 134 -8.06 -2.87 -5.19
C SER A 134 -8.81 -3.06 -6.51
N ASP A 135 -9.94 -3.77 -6.49
CA ASP A 135 -10.80 -3.98 -7.66
C ASP A 135 -11.34 -2.65 -8.20
N TRP A 136 -11.76 -1.74 -7.31
CA TRP A 136 -12.22 -0.41 -7.72
C TRP A 136 -11.15 0.39 -8.48
N PHE A 137 -9.90 0.32 -8.03
CA PHE A 137 -8.76 0.93 -8.72
C PHE A 137 -8.51 0.28 -10.08
N ASP A 138 -8.62 -1.05 -10.18
CA ASP A 138 -8.45 -1.79 -11.43
C ASP A 138 -9.54 -1.47 -12.46
N GLU A 139 -10.80 -1.39 -12.05
CA GLU A 139 -11.92 -0.98 -12.90
C GLU A 139 -11.73 0.45 -13.44
N GLY A 140 -11.28 1.37 -12.58
CA GLY A 140 -10.94 2.73 -12.97
C GLY A 140 -9.85 2.77 -14.03
N ARG A 141 -8.79 1.98 -13.89
CA ARG A 141 -7.72 1.85 -14.90
C ARG A 141 -8.24 1.31 -16.23
N LYS A 142 -9.02 0.24 -16.21
CA LYS A 142 -9.61 -0.37 -17.43
C LYS A 142 -10.47 0.65 -18.18
N SER A 143 -11.27 1.43 -17.44
CA SER A 143 -12.12 2.48 -18.00
C SER A 143 -11.29 3.60 -18.65
N ALA A 144 -10.21 4.04 -18.01
CA ALA A 144 -9.32 5.07 -18.56
C ALA A 144 -8.57 4.61 -19.81
N LEU A 145 -8.15 3.35 -19.88
CA LEU A 145 -7.50 2.77 -21.06
C LEU A 145 -8.47 2.63 -22.24
N GLN A 146 -9.74 2.29 -21.97
CA GLN A 146 -10.78 2.21 -23.00
C GLN A 146 -11.19 3.57 -23.58
N GLN A 147 -10.98 4.68 -22.85
CA GLN A 147 -11.28 6.04 -23.32
C GLN A 147 -10.14 6.66 -24.14
N ASN A 148 -8.96 6.03 -24.15
CA ASN A 148 -7.77 6.48 -24.89
C ASN A 148 -7.49 5.63 -26.15
N LEU A 149 -8.45 4.80 -26.57
CA LEU A 149 -8.45 3.98 -27.79
C LEU A 149 -9.62 4.41 -28.70
#